data_AF-A0A9Q4BNW7-F1
#
_entry.id   AF-A0A9Q4BNW7-F1
#
_cell.length_a   1.000
_cell.length_b   1.000
_cell.length_c   1.000
_cell.angle_alpha   90.00
_cell.angle_beta   90.00
_cell.angle_gamma   90.00
#
_symmetry.space_group_name_H-M   'P 1'
#
loop_
_entity.id
_entity.type
_entity.pdbx_description
1 polymer ?
#
loop_
_entity_poly.entity_id
_entity_poly.type
_entity_poly.pdbx_seq_one_letter_code
_entity_poly.pdbx_strand_id
1 'polypeptide(L)'
;MVEVKSGYDELCTTIELMDGEAAKLPDPKAEGYYNLVWFNYTDYKNPSDDPHREIVRVTALEGSLLKLRRGEEGIVASTKNAPGRIYKLILSFTKAAYEELVNGRHGIITGNTFGNERGDDATDFQFLRESSTQVASGEASFIASGSNNTASGFCSFASGSGNTASGLGSHSEGRSNTSSGMSSHSEGYFTSASGLSSHAEGQSCQAPGSSSHAEGFQTISQGNYSHAEGTHTSALGPYSHTEGLGATARLKGEHAFASGYITDYGDAQLSRLSLCGFTQDGIPSEIFISPPSDRIVLEDNLAAGFCARITAHTSGNLADAAFFEIKGLITRGAGASSVQLFTCLKTVIHKASSSWDANFAADTVNGALILRVTGETAKTVRWVSVVEMYKIR
;
A
#
# COMPACT_ATOMS: atom_id res chain seq x y z
N MET A 1 -39.81 -21.79 -26.36
CA MET A 1 -41.02 -22.02 -25.54
C MET A 1 -41.77 -23.19 -26.15
N VAL A 2 -42.25 -24.12 -25.32
CA VAL A 2 -42.99 -25.32 -25.71
C VAL A 2 -44.33 -25.41 -24.98
N GLU A 3 -45.28 -26.13 -25.58
CA GLU A 3 -46.62 -26.32 -25.03
C GLU A 3 -46.80 -27.71 -24.43
N VAL A 4 -47.44 -27.76 -23.25
CA VAL A 4 -47.72 -28.99 -22.53
C VAL A 4 -49.08 -29.53 -22.97
N LYS A 5 -49.17 -30.84 -23.23
CA LYS A 5 -50.35 -31.49 -23.81
C LYS A 5 -51.57 -31.48 -22.89
N SER A 6 -51.34 -31.56 -21.58
CA SER A 6 -52.39 -31.53 -20.57
C SER A 6 -51.92 -30.81 -19.31
N GLY A 7 -52.86 -30.61 -18.39
CA GLY A 7 -52.54 -30.19 -17.04
C GLY A 7 -51.96 -31.30 -16.18
N TYR A 8 -51.21 -30.93 -15.15
CA TYR A 8 -50.60 -31.85 -14.18
C TYR A 8 -50.70 -31.32 -12.75
N ASP A 9 -50.78 -32.21 -11.76
CA ASP A 9 -50.70 -31.83 -10.34
C ASP A 9 -49.27 -31.47 -9.93
N GLU A 10 -49.09 -30.98 -8.70
CA GLU A 10 -47.80 -30.58 -8.10
C GLU A 10 -46.81 -31.74 -7.87
N LEU A 11 -47.29 -33.00 -7.84
CA LEU A 11 -46.46 -34.19 -7.58
C LEU A 11 -45.93 -34.83 -8.87
N CYS A 12 -46.45 -34.42 -10.03
CA CYS A 12 -46.03 -34.92 -11.32
C CYS A 12 -44.52 -34.74 -11.56
N THR A 13 -43.86 -35.79 -12.03
CA THR A 13 -42.43 -35.78 -12.40
C THR A 13 -42.19 -36.08 -13.88
N THR A 14 -43.26 -36.32 -14.64
CA THR A 14 -43.21 -36.60 -16.07
C THR A 14 -44.37 -35.94 -16.79
N ILE A 15 -44.06 -35.04 -17.72
CA ILE A 15 -45.07 -34.30 -18.49
C ILE A 15 -44.92 -34.58 -19.98
N GLU A 16 -46.05 -34.59 -20.69
CA GLU A 16 -46.10 -34.80 -22.12
C GLU A 16 -46.22 -33.45 -22.84
N LEU A 17 -45.38 -33.24 -23.84
CA LEU A 17 -45.42 -32.08 -24.72
C LEU A 17 -46.38 -32.32 -25.90
N MET A 18 -46.88 -31.24 -26.48
CA MET A 18 -47.58 -31.31 -27.77
C MET A 18 -46.64 -31.85 -28.87
N ASP A 19 -47.23 -32.46 -29.89
CA ASP A 19 -46.48 -33.09 -30.99
C ASP A 19 -45.53 -32.08 -31.66
N GLY A 20 -44.26 -32.47 -31.82
CA GLY A 20 -43.21 -31.65 -32.43
C GLY A 20 -42.58 -30.58 -31.51
N GLU A 21 -43.11 -30.34 -30.32
CA GLU A 21 -42.54 -29.36 -29.38
C GLU A 21 -41.21 -29.83 -28.76
N ALA A 22 -41.05 -31.14 -28.56
CA ALA A 22 -39.85 -31.74 -27.98
C ALA A 22 -38.56 -31.35 -28.74
N ALA A 23 -38.61 -31.23 -30.06
CA ALA A 23 -37.47 -30.87 -30.91
C ALA A 23 -36.97 -29.43 -30.71
N LYS A 24 -37.71 -28.59 -29.98
CA LYS A 24 -37.33 -27.20 -29.68
C LYS A 24 -36.53 -27.08 -28.38
N LEU A 25 -36.32 -28.19 -27.66
CA LEU A 25 -35.58 -28.23 -26.41
C LEU A 25 -34.22 -28.92 -26.60
N PRO A 26 -33.19 -28.54 -25.81
CA PRO A 26 -31.93 -29.26 -25.74
C PRO A 26 -32.13 -30.73 -25.34
N ASP A 27 -31.26 -31.64 -25.77
CA ASP A 27 -31.29 -33.02 -25.29
C ASP A 27 -30.54 -33.12 -23.95
N PRO A 28 -31.22 -33.45 -22.82
CA PRO A 28 -30.56 -33.55 -21.52
C PRO A 28 -29.43 -34.59 -21.46
N LYS A 29 -29.45 -35.61 -22.33
CA LYS A 29 -28.39 -36.64 -22.38
C LYS A 29 -27.11 -36.14 -23.02
N ALA A 30 -27.21 -35.24 -24.01
CA ALA A 30 -26.08 -34.72 -24.76
C ALA A 30 -25.57 -33.38 -24.20
N GLU A 31 -26.49 -32.54 -23.74
CA GLU A 31 -26.22 -31.13 -23.39
C GLU A 31 -26.30 -30.86 -21.88
N GLY A 32 -26.63 -31.88 -21.08
CA GLY A 32 -26.80 -31.78 -19.64
C GLY A 32 -28.17 -31.26 -19.22
N TYR A 33 -28.42 -31.29 -17.91
CA TYR A 33 -29.71 -30.85 -17.34
C TYR A 33 -29.86 -29.34 -17.43
N TYR A 34 -31.08 -28.88 -17.74
CA TYR A 34 -31.41 -27.46 -17.84
C TYR A 34 -32.74 -27.15 -17.14
N ASN A 35 -32.91 -25.88 -16.79
CA ASN A 35 -34.12 -25.41 -16.13
C ASN A 35 -35.09 -24.79 -17.15
N LEU A 36 -36.40 -24.98 -16.93
CA LEU A 36 -37.47 -24.33 -17.69
C LEU A 36 -38.40 -23.59 -16.72
N VAL A 37 -38.96 -22.47 -17.17
CA VAL A 37 -40.02 -21.75 -16.45
C VAL A 37 -41.38 -22.26 -16.93
N TRP A 38 -42.17 -22.84 -16.02
CA TRP A 38 -43.50 -23.39 -16.27
C TRP A 38 -44.60 -22.46 -15.75
N PHE A 39 -45.46 -21.99 -16.64
CA PHE A 39 -46.46 -20.96 -16.32
C PHE A 39 -47.76 -21.14 -17.10
N ASN A 40 -48.84 -20.56 -16.59
CA ASN A 40 -50.15 -20.52 -17.22
C ASN A 40 -50.17 -19.44 -18.33
N TYR A 41 -50.08 -19.89 -19.58
CA TYR A 41 -50.01 -19.00 -20.74
C TYR A 41 -51.37 -18.42 -21.14
N THR A 42 -52.47 -19.06 -20.75
CA THR A 42 -53.81 -18.54 -21.04
C THR A 42 -54.01 -17.21 -20.33
N ASP A 43 -53.68 -17.14 -19.04
CA ASP A 43 -53.92 -15.98 -18.19
C ASP A 43 -52.77 -14.98 -18.18
N TYR A 44 -51.53 -15.46 -18.34
CA TYR A 44 -50.33 -14.62 -18.25
C TYR A 44 -49.49 -14.79 -19.51
N LYS A 45 -49.28 -13.72 -20.27
CA LYS A 45 -48.42 -13.77 -21.48
C LYS A 45 -46.94 -13.67 -21.14
N ASN A 46 -46.60 -13.05 -20.01
CA ASN A 46 -45.27 -13.02 -19.47
C ASN A 46 -45.20 -13.98 -18.26
N PRO A 47 -44.27 -14.95 -18.22
CA PRO A 47 -44.10 -15.83 -17.07
C PRO A 47 -43.92 -15.10 -15.75
N SER A 48 -43.35 -13.89 -15.79
CA SER A 48 -43.11 -13.03 -14.61
C SER A 48 -44.40 -12.65 -13.88
N ASP A 49 -45.51 -12.57 -14.62
CA ASP A 49 -46.81 -12.12 -14.10
C ASP A 49 -47.63 -13.27 -13.49
N ASP A 50 -47.23 -14.53 -13.73
CA ASP A 50 -47.90 -15.70 -13.15
C ASP A 50 -47.44 -15.89 -11.68
N PRO A 51 -48.34 -15.74 -10.69
CA PRO A 51 -48.02 -15.94 -9.27
C PRO A 51 -47.68 -17.38 -8.93
N HIS A 52 -48.04 -18.33 -9.79
CA HIS A 52 -47.76 -19.74 -9.63
C HIS A 52 -46.62 -20.22 -10.54
N ARG A 53 -45.91 -19.33 -11.27
CA ARG A 53 -44.80 -19.75 -12.13
C ARG A 53 -43.83 -20.63 -11.35
N GLU A 54 -43.28 -21.62 -12.03
CA GLU A 54 -42.40 -22.59 -11.40
C GLU A 54 -41.14 -22.76 -12.23
N ILE A 55 -40.02 -23.02 -11.57
CA ILE A 55 -38.80 -23.46 -12.24
C ILE A 55 -38.68 -24.98 -12.05
N VAL A 56 -38.62 -25.69 -13.17
CA VAL A 56 -38.46 -27.14 -13.22
C VAL A 56 -37.13 -27.49 -13.88
N ARG A 57 -36.44 -28.51 -13.36
CA ARG A 57 -35.22 -29.05 -13.97
C ARG A 57 -35.56 -30.24 -14.83
N VAL A 58 -35.26 -30.16 -16.12
CA VAL A 58 -35.41 -31.28 -17.05
C VAL A 58 -34.22 -32.24 -16.88
N THR A 59 -34.52 -33.51 -16.63
CA THR A 59 -33.53 -34.56 -16.40
C THR A 59 -33.47 -35.59 -17.53
N ALA A 60 -34.53 -35.74 -18.31
CA ALA A 60 -34.54 -36.54 -19.53
C ALA A 60 -35.65 -36.10 -20.49
N LEU A 61 -35.44 -36.36 -21.78
CA LEU A 61 -36.45 -36.23 -22.83
C LEU A 61 -36.55 -37.58 -23.57
N GLU A 62 -37.74 -38.20 -23.51
CA GLU A 62 -38.04 -39.51 -24.12
C GLU A 62 -39.24 -39.37 -25.06
N GLY A 63 -38.97 -39.10 -26.34
CA GLY A 63 -40.02 -38.77 -27.30
C GLY A 63 -40.65 -37.42 -26.98
N SER A 64 -41.95 -37.40 -26.65
CA SER A 64 -42.68 -36.21 -26.17
C SER A 64 -42.69 -36.07 -24.64
N LEU A 65 -42.13 -37.04 -23.90
CA LEU A 65 -42.16 -37.04 -22.44
C LEU A 65 -40.93 -36.36 -21.84
N LEU A 66 -41.15 -35.31 -21.07
CA LEU A 66 -40.13 -34.66 -20.24
C LEU A 66 -40.17 -35.25 -18.83
N LYS A 67 -39.04 -35.80 -18.38
CA LYS A 67 -38.82 -36.10 -16.96
C LYS A 67 -38.23 -34.87 -16.28
N LEU A 68 -38.78 -34.53 -15.12
CA LEU A 68 -38.43 -33.29 -14.42
C LEU A 68 -38.36 -33.43 -12.91
N ARG A 69 -37.53 -32.58 -12.30
CA ARG A 69 -37.55 -32.26 -10.87
C ARG A 69 -38.19 -30.89 -10.69
N ARG A 70 -39.00 -30.74 -9.65
CA ARG A 70 -39.86 -29.58 -9.43
C ARG A 70 -39.39 -28.73 -8.27
N GLY A 71 -39.86 -27.48 -8.24
CA GLY A 71 -39.53 -26.54 -7.17
C GLY A 71 -38.04 -26.17 -7.10
N GLU A 72 -37.41 -25.98 -8.25
CA GLU A 72 -36.02 -25.51 -8.29
C GLU A 72 -35.90 -24.05 -7.85
N GLU A 73 -34.67 -23.64 -7.48
CA GLU A 73 -34.33 -22.25 -7.17
C GLU A 73 -35.20 -21.63 -6.05
N GLY A 74 -35.62 -22.48 -5.10
CA GLY A 74 -36.40 -22.05 -3.93
C GLY A 74 -37.87 -21.76 -4.21
N ILE A 75 -38.37 -22.08 -5.40
CA ILE A 75 -39.80 -21.98 -5.73
C ILE A 75 -40.53 -23.25 -5.28
N VAL A 76 -41.77 -23.12 -4.82
CA VAL A 76 -42.60 -24.27 -4.42
C VAL A 76 -43.35 -24.82 -5.64
N ALA A 77 -43.35 -26.15 -5.81
CA ALA A 77 -44.13 -26.81 -6.86
C ALA A 77 -45.63 -26.48 -6.73
N SER A 78 -46.28 -26.16 -7.85
CA SER A 78 -47.71 -25.80 -7.85
C SER A 78 -48.52 -26.63 -8.84
N THR A 79 -49.81 -26.81 -8.59
CA THR A 79 -50.71 -27.51 -9.49
C THR A 79 -50.87 -26.74 -10.81
N LYS A 80 -50.74 -27.43 -11.95
CA LYS A 80 -50.81 -26.88 -13.32
C LYS A 80 -51.90 -27.56 -14.13
N ASN A 81 -53.13 -27.67 -13.62
CA ASN A 81 -54.21 -28.43 -14.26
C ASN A 81 -55.58 -27.75 -14.29
N ALA A 82 -55.62 -26.42 -14.22
CA ALA A 82 -56.87 -25.69 -14.26
C ALA A 82 -57.61 -25.94 -15.61
N PRO A 83 -58.94 -26.23 -15.58
CA PRO A 83 -59.71 -26.51 -16.79
C PRO A 83 -59.62 -25.38 -17.82
N GLY A 84 -59.41 -25.73 -19.10
CA GLY A 84 -59.34 -24.77 -20.21
C GLY A 84 -58.08 -23.92 -20.26
N ARG A 85 -57.08 -24.18 -19.41
CA ARG A 85 -55.81 -23.45 -19.40
C ARG A 85 -54.74 -24.17 -20.22
N ILE A 86 -53.97 -23.38 -20.94
CA ILE A 86 -52.78 -23.80 -21.68
C ILE A 86 -51.57 -23.47 -20.82
N TYR A 87 -50.74 -24.47 -20.57
CA TYR A 87 -49.49 -24.30 -19.85
C TYR A 87 -48.31 -24.43 -20.81
N LYS A 88 -47.33 -23.53 -20.64
CA LYS A 88 -46.12 -23.52 -21.46
C LYS A 88 -44.87 -23.56 -20.62
N LEU A 89 -43.83 -24.13 -21.20
CA LEU A 89 -42.48 -24.10 -20.65
C LEU A 89 -41.59 -23.23 -21.52
N ILE A 90 -40.79 -22.38 -20.92
CA ILE A 90 -39.82 -21.56 -21.64
C ILE A 90 -38.43 -21.77 -21.05
N LEU A 91 -37.46 -22.00 -21.94
CA LEU A 91 -36.05 -21.88 -21.64
C LEU A 91 -35.72 -20.38 -21.65
N SER A 92 -35.49 -19.82 -20.47
CA SER A 92 -35.19 -18.40 -20.25
C SER A 92 -34.22 -18.28 -19.09
N PHE A 93 -33.54 -17.15 -18.97
CA PHE A 93 -32.86 -16.79 -17.73
C PHE A 93 -33.86 -16.81 -16.60
N THR A 94 -33.54 -17.55 -15.55
CA THR A 94 -34.27 -17.50 -14.30
C THR A 94 -33.87 -16.24 -13.53
N LYS A 95 -34.69 -15.85 -12.54
CA LYS A 95 -34.35 -14.70 -11.69
C LYS A 95 -33.00 -14.89 -11.01
N ALA A 96 -32.70 -16.10 -10.52
CA ALA A 96 -31.41 -16.39 -9.90
C ALA A 96 -30.26 -16.29 -10.91
N ALA A 97 -30.40 -16.85 -12.12
CA ALA A 97 -29.37 -16.75 -13.16
C ALA A 97 -29.15 -15.30 -13.61
N TYR A 98 -30.21 -14.50 -13.70
CA TYR A 98 -30.12 -13.06 -14.00
C TYR A 98 -29.42 -12.30 -12.87
N GLU A 99 -29.77 -12.58 -11.62
CA GLU A 99 -29.12 -11.98 -10.44
C GLU A 99 -27.63 -12.39 -10.34
N GLU A 100 -27.28 -13.61 -10.73
CA GLU A 100 -25.88 -14.04 -10.81
C GLU A 100 -25.11 -13.33 -11.94
N LEU A 101 -25.74 -13.15 -13.10
CA LEU A 101 -25.13 -12.51 -14.27
C LEU A 101 -24.97 -11.00 -14.10
N VAL A 102 -25.98 -10.32 -13.55
CA VAL A 102 -26.02 -8.86 -13.43
C VAL A 102 -25.27 -8.35 -12.21
N ASN A 103 -25.24 -9.11 -11.11
CA ASN A 103 -24.52 -8.71 -9.90
C ASN A 103 -23.01 -9.10 -9.94
N GLY A 104 -22.41 -9.16 -11.13
CA GLY A 104 -20.95 -9.12 -11.28
C GLY A 104 -20.16 -10.32 -10.73
N ARG A 105 -20.77 -11.50 -10.52
CA ARG A 105 -20.05 -12.68 -10.00
C ARG A 105 -19.17 -13.41 -11.04
N HIS A 106 -18.86 -12.78 -12.17
CA HIS A 106 -17.96 -13.33 -13.19
C HIS A 106 -16.48 -12.99 -12.93
N GLY A 107 -15.93 -13.59 -11.88
CA GLY A 107 -14.54 -14.03 -11.89
C GLY A 107 -14.57 -15.55 -12.01
N ILE A 108 -13.65 -16.16 -12.76
CA ILE A 108 -13.52 -17.63 -12.85
C ILE A 108 -13.47 -18.19 -11.42
N ILE A 109 -14.58 -18.78 -10.95
CA ILE A 109 -14.63 -19.46 -9.65
C ILE A 109 -14.16 -20.89 -9.89
N THR A 110 -12.86 -21.11 -9.77
CA THR A 110 -12.34 -22.45 -9.50
C THR A 110 -12.09 -22.59 -7.99
N GLY A 111 -13.16 -22.81 -7.22
CA GLY A 111 -13.05 -23.72 -6.07
C GLY A 111 -13.02 -23.21 -4.63
N ASN A 112 -13.57 -22.05 -4.24
CA ASN A 112 -13.87 -21.86 -2.80
C ASN A 112 -15.00 -20.89 -2.43
N THR A 113 -15.74 -21.24 -1.37
CA THR A 113 -16.97 -20.60 -0.85
C THR A 113 -16.72 -19.52 0.23
N PHE A 114 -15.46 -19.20 0.52
CA PHE A 114 -15.08 -18.29 1.62
C PHE A 114 -14.57 -16.96 1.05
N GLY A 115 -15.40 -15.92 1.13
CA GLY A 115 -15.09 -14.58 0.68
C GLY A 115 -16.23 -13.63 1.01
N ASN A 116 -15.92 -12.44 1.49
CA ASN A 116 -16.86 -11.32 1.48
C ASN A 116 -17.27 -11.03 0.03
N GLU A 117 -18.34 -10.26 -0.14
CA GLU A 117 -18.73 -9.76 -1.45
C GLU A 117 -17.60 -8.93 -2.06
N ARG A 118 -17.49 -8.99 -3.39
CA ARG A 118 -16.60 -8.10 -4.14
C ARG A 118 -17.15 -6.68 -4.08
N GLY A 119 -16.29 -5.68 -4.22
CA GLY A 119 -16.72 -4.30 -4.36
C GLY A 119 -17.39 -4.05 -5.72
N ASP A 120 -18.11 -2.94 -5.83
CA ASP A 120 -18.65 -2.48 -7.11
C ASP A 120 -17.52 -2.31 -8.13
N ASP A 121 -17.74 -2.74 -9.37
CA ASP A 121 -16.74 -2.74 -10.47
C ASP A 121 -15.41 -3.45 -10.16
N ALA A 122 -15.36 -4.31 -9.13
CA ALA A 122 -14.14 -5.03 -8.77
C ALA A 122 -13.93 -6.30 -9.61
N THR A 123 -12.67 -6.63 -9.89
CA THR A 123 -12.27 -7.87 -10.58
C THR A 123 -11.34 -8.68 -9.69
N ASP A 124 -11.56 -9.99 -9.61
CA ASP A 124 -10.73 -10.87 -8.79
C ASP A 124 -10.58 -12.25 -9.44
N PHE A 125 -9.32 -12.53 -9.83
CA PHE A 125 -8.86 -13.70 -10.57
C PHE A 125 -7.97 -14.64 -9.74
N GLN A 126 -7.98 -14.53 -8.40
CA GLN A 126 -7.17 -15.46 -7.59
C GLN A 126 -7.80 -16.85 -7.53
N PHE A 127 -6.96 -17.89 -7.49
CA PHE A 127 -7.39 -19.28 -7.58
C PHE A 127 -7.72 -19.92 -6.22
N LEU A 128 -7.28 -19.32 -5.11
CA LEU A 128 -7.45 -19.87 -3.77
C LEU A 128 -7.58 -18.77 -2.71
N ARG A 129 -8.43 -19.04 -1.71
CA ARG A 129 -8.69 -18.20 -0.53
C ARG A 129 -8.81 -19.11 0.70
N GLU A 130 -8.27 -18.65 1.82
CA GLU A 130 -8.30 -19.26 3.15
C GLU A 130 -9.11 -18.42 4.17
N SER A 131 -9.40 -17.15 3.87
CA SER A 131 -10.16 -16.23 4.74
C SER A 131 -11.21 -15.46 3.94
N SER A 132 -12.29 -15.03 4.62
CA SER A 132 -13.33 -14.19 4.01
C SER A 132 -12.83 -12.81 3.57
N THR A 133 -11.73 -12.33 4.13
CA THR A 133 -11.15 -11.02 3.76
C THR A 133 -10.35 -11.05 2.46
N GLN A 134 -9.98 -12.23 1.95
CA GLN A 134 -9.11 -12.38 0.78
C GLN A 134 -9.91 -12.22 -0.52
N VAL A 135 -10.34 -11.00 -0.77
CA VAL A 135 -11.19 -10.63 -1.90
C VAL A 135 -10.86 -9.21 -2.36
N ALA A 136 -11.14 -8.92 -3.63
CA ALA A 136 -11.25 -7.56 -4.15
C ALA A 136 -12.55 -6.91 -3.65
N SER A 137 -12.58 -6.47 -2.38
CA SER A 137 -13.77 -5.88 -1.75
C SER A 137 -13.86 -4.36 -1.90
N GLY A 138 -12.79 -3.69 -2.34
CA GLY A 138 -12.83 -2.25 -2.63
C GLY A 138 -13.58 -1.96 -3.92
N GLU A 139 -14.27 -0.84 -4.00
CA GLU A 139 -14.83 -0.35 -5.28
C GLU A 139 -13.70 -0.16 -6.30
N ALA A 140 -13.93 -0.65 -7.53
CA ALA A 140 -12.98 -0.71 -8.64
C ALA A 140 -11.63 -1.38 -8.30
N SER A 141 -11.59 -2.25 -7.28
CA SER A 141 -10.37 -2.97 -6.91
C SER A 141 -10.07 -4.15 -7.83
N PHE A 142 -8.80 -4.55 -7.91
CA PHE A 142 -8.33 -5.57 -8.83
C PHE A 142 -7.41 -6.58 -8.14
N ILE A 143 -7.75 -7.86 -8.23
CA ILE A 143 -6.83 -8.95 -7.90
C ILE A 143 -6.46 -9.71 -9.17
N ALA A 144 -5.20 -9.58 -9.58
CA ALA A 144 -4.73 -10.03 -10.89
C ALA A 144 -4.53 -11.54 -11.00
N SER A 145 -3.98 -12.16 -9.94
CA SER A 145 -3.60 -13.56 -9.96
C SER A 145 -3.27 -14.09 -8.56
N GLY A 146 -2.99 -15.40 -8.48
CA GLY A 146 -2.36 -16.04 -7.33
C GLY A 146 -3.37 -16.49 -6.26
N SER A 147 -3.07 -16.29 -4.98
CA SER A 147 -3.88 -16.80 -3.87
C SER A 147 -3.84 -15.89 -2.64
N ASN A 148 -4.87 -15.96 -1.81
CA ASN A 148 -4.89 -15.35 -0.48
C ASN A 148 -4.70 -13.82 -0.47
N ASN A 149 -4.97 -13.12 -1.56
CA ASN A 149 -4.79 -11.67 -1.67
C ASN A 149 -6.04 -10.92 -1.21
N THR A 150 -5.84 -9.74 -0.62
CA THR A 150 -6.88 -8.79 -0.21
C THR A 150 -6.66 -7.47 -0.94
N ALA A 151 -7.67 -6.99 -1.67
CA ALA A 151 -7.67 -5.66 -2.28
C ALA A 151 -8.93 -4.93 -1.80
N SER A 152 -8.81 -4.20 -0.69
CA SER A 152 -9.96 -3.63 0.03
C SER A 152 -10.08 -2.11 -0.10
N GLY A 153 -9.04 -1.44 -0.62
CA GLY A 153 -9.09 -0.01 -0.90
C GLY A 153 -9.80 0.31 -2.22
N PHE A 154 -10.41 1.49 -2.33
CA PHE A 154 -10.90 2.03 -3.61
C PHE A 154 -9.77 2.05 -4.65
N CYS A 155 -9.99 1.50 -5.85
CA CYS A 155 -8.97 1.34 -6.90
C CYS A 155 -7.67 0.63 -6.45
N SER A 156 -7.73 -0.24 -5.44
CA SER A 156 -6.54 -0.99 -5.00
C SER A 156 -6.22 -2.18 -5.90
N PHE A 157 -4.95 -2.56 -5.96
CA PHE A 157 -4.45 -3.69 -6.74
C PHE A 157 -3.68 -4.68 -5.87
N ALA A 158 -3.94 -5.98 -6.02
CA ALA A 158 -3.08 -7.02 -5.46
C ALA A 158 -2.79 -8.18 -6.43
N SER A 159 -1.58 -8.76 -6.35
CA SER A 159 -1.20 -9.92 -7.17
C SER A 159 -0.15 -10.79 -6.47
N GLY A 160 -0.20 -12.10 -6.65
CA GLY A 160 0.76 -13.04 -6.02
C GLY A 160 0.15 -13.79 -4.85
N SER A 161 0.82 -13.89 -3.70
CA SER A 161 0.34 -14.72 -2.58
C SER A 161 0.28 -13.99 -1.24
N GLY A 162 -0.91 -13.85 -0.67
CA GLY A 162 -1.06 -13.32 0.70
C GLY A 162 -0.86 -11.81 0.82
N ASN A 163 -0.97 -11.05 -0.27
CA ASN A 163 -0.76 -9.61 -0.27
C ASN A 163 -2.01 -8.84 0.18
N THR A 164 -1.82 -7.69 0.81
CA THR A 164 -2.92 -6.83 1.28
C THR A 164 -2.75 -5.41 0.75
N ALA A 165 -3.60 -4.99 -0.18
CA ALA A 165 -3.72 -3.61 -0.64
C ALA A 165 -5.00 -2.99 -0.05
N SER A 166 -4.86 -2.22 1.03
CA SER A 166 -6.00 -1.68 1.77
C SER A 166 -6.11 -0.15 1.72
N GLY A 167 -5.05 0.54 1.27
CA GLY A 167 -5.10 1.98 1.02
C GLY A 167 -5.83 2.32 -0.28
N LEU A 168 -6.41 3.53 -0.36
CA LEU A 168 -6.97 4.07 -1.60
C LEU A 168 -5.89 4.15 -2.68
N GLY A 169 -6.12 3.54 -3.84
CA GLY A 169 -5.16 3.50 -4.95
C GLY A 169 -3.86 2.75 -4.62
N SER A 170 -3.87 1.89 -3.59
CA SER A 170 -2.68 1.14 -3.18
C SER A 170 -2.41 -0.07 -4.07
N HIS A 171 -1.15 -0.48 -4.16
CA HIS A 171 -0.70 -1.64 -4.95
C HIS A 171 0.15 -2.55 -4.07
N SER A 172 -0.16 -3.84 -3.98
CA SER A 172 0.71 -4.83 -3.33
C SER A 172 0.95 -6.07 -4.20
N GLU A 173 2.20 -6.37 -4.57
CA GLU A 173 2.54 -7.52 -5.43
C GLU A 173 3.68 -8.38 -4.89
N GLY A 174 3.68 -9.69 -5.16
CA GLY A 174 4.70 -10.62 -4.65
C GLY A 174 4.15 -11.56 -3.57
N ARG A 175 4.76 -11.63 -2.38
CA ARG A 175 4.31 -12.52 -1.30
C ARG A 175 4.28 -11.84 0.07
N SER A 176 3.12 -11.90 0.71
CA SER A 176 2.90 -11.42 2.09
C SER A 176 3.21 -9.93 2.30
N ASN A 177 3.02 -9.11 1.27
CA ASN A 177 3.24 -7.68 1.32
C ASN A 177 1.98 -6.93 1.79
N THR A 178 2.16 -5.72 2.32
CA THR A 178 1.06 -4.87 2.80
C THR A 178 1.22 -3.43 2.33
N SER A 179 0.24 -2.92 1.58
CA SER A 179 0.13 -1.51 1.18
C SER A 179 -1.12 -0.91 1.82
N SER A 180 -0.95 -0.26 2.97
CA SER A 180 -2.06 0.32 3.75
C SER A 180 -2.14 1.85 3.64
N GLY A 181 -1.10 2.50 3.15
CA GLY A 181 -1.13 3.94 2.87
C GLY A 181 -1.94 4.27 1.62
N MET A 182 -2.58 5.44 1.59
CA MET A 182 -3.16 5.95 0.34
C MET A 182 -2.06 6.11 -0.71
N SER A 183 -2.29 5.64 -1.94
CA SER A 183 -1.33 5.60 -3.04
C SER A 183 0.00 4.90 -2.71
N SER A 184 -0.01 3.98 -1.74
CA SER A 184 1.20 3.23 -1.36
C SER A 184 1.46 2.03 -2.27
N HIS A 185 2.73 1.65 -2.40
CA HIS A 185 3.17 0.49 -3.17
C HIS A 185 4.06 -0.42 -2.33
N SER A 186 3.82 -1.74 -2.35
CA SER A 186 4.69 -2.74 -1.73
C SER A 186 4.94 -3.91 -2.68
N GLU A 187 6.20 -4.25 -2.89
CA GLU A 187 6.60 -5.36 -3.77
C GLU A 187 7.67 -6.27 -3.13
N GLY A 188 7.74 -7.53 -3.55
CA GLY A 188 8.73 -8.50 -3.08
C GLY A 188 8.22 -9.50 -2.04
N TYR A 189 8.89 -9.65 -0.89
CA TYR A 189 8.54 -10.59 0.18
C TYR A 189 8.47 -9.93 1.56
N PHE A 190 7.28 -9.95 2.17
CA PHE A 190 7.05 -9.43 3.51
C PHE A 190 7.35 -7.92 3.66
N THR A 191 7.12 -7.11 2.63
CA THR A 191 7.30 -5.65 2.66
C THR A 191 6.04 -4.92 3.11
N SER A 192 6.19 -3.72 3.66
CA SER A 192 5.08 -2.92 4.18
C SER A 192 5.22 -1.44 3.85
N ALA A 193 4.28 -0.89 3.09
CA ALA A 193 4.18 0.52 2.76
C ALA A 193 2.90 1.10 3.41
N SER A 194 3.07 1.76 4.56
CA SER A 194 1.96 2.22 5.39
C SER A 194 1.79 3.75 5.43
N GLY A 195 2.79 4.50 4.95
CA GLY A 195 2.69 5.95 4.78
C GLY A 195 1.91 6.36 3.53
N LEU A 196 1.35 7.58 3.52
CA LEU A 196 0.77 8.20 2.33
C LEU A 196 1.81 8.26 1.20
N SER A 197 1.50 7.77 0.02
CA SER A 197 2.39 7.72 -1.16
C SER A 197 3.75 7.07 -0.87
N SER A 198 3.81 6.10 0.05
CA SER A 198 5.04 5.39 0.41
C SER A 198 5.31 4.21 -0.53
N HIS A 199 6.58 3.79 -0.61
CA HIS A 199 7.02 2.66 -1.41
C HIS A 199 7.93 1.72 -0.60
N ALA A 200 7.68 0.41 -0.62
CA ALA A 200 8.55 -0.59 -0.01
C ALA A 200 8.82 -1.77 -0.95
N GLU A 201 10.08 -2.01 -1.31
CA GLU A 201 10.48 -3.06 -2.25
C GLU A 201 11.61 -3.97 -1.71
N GLY A 202 11.60 -5.25 -2.11
CA GLY A 202 12.60 -6.24 -1.69
C GLY A 202 12.10 -7.21 -0.63
N GLN A 203 12.83 -7.39 0.48
CA GLN A 203 12.47 -8.35 1.53
C GLN A 203 12.44 -7.70 2.91
N SER A 204 11.28 -7.78 3.57
CA SER A 204 11.09 -7.28 4.94
C SER A 204 11.33 -5.77 5.11
N CYS A 205 11.15 -5.00 4.04
CA CYS A 205 11.28 -3.54 4.02
C CYS A 205 10.03 -2.85 4.55
N GLN A 206 10.19 -1.70 5.22
CA GLN A 206 9.10 -0.94 5.83
C GLN A 206 9.20 0.55 5.50
N ALA A 207 8.15 1.11 4.91
CA ALA A 207 8.04 2.53 4.58
C ALA A 207 6.82 3.19 5.29
N PRO A 208 6.88 3.42 6.61
CA PRO A 208 5.77 4.04 7.35
C PRO A 208 5.70 5.56 7.24
N GLY A 209 6.76 6.24 6.77
CA GLY A 209 6.76 7.69 6.57
C GLY A 209 5.91 8.11 5.37
N SER A 210 5.29 9.30 5.42
CA SER A 210 4.64 9.87 4.24
C SER A 210 5.68 10.14 3.15
N SER A 211 5.41 9.70 1.92
CA SER A 211 6.31 9.79 0.76
C SER A 211 7.70 9.19 1.04
N SER A 212 7.77 8.15 1.87
CA SER A 212 9.00 7.45 2.21
C SER A 212 9.25 6.28 1.24
N HIS A 213 10.52 5.91 1.06
CA HIS A 213 10.93 4.80 0.20
C HIS A 213 11.89 3.85 0.93
N ALA A 214 11.56 2.57 1.03
CA ALA A 214 12.42 1.54 1.62
C ALA A 214 12.70 0.41 0.61
N GLU A 215 13.96 0.19 0.25
CA GLU A 215 14.36 -0.85 -0.72
C GLU A 215 15.47 -1.76 -0.17
N GLY A 216 15.50 -3.03 -0.57
CA GLY A 216 16.56 -3.99 -0.22
C GLY A 216 16.16 -5.10 0.78
N PHE A 217 16.92 -5.29 1.86
CA PHE A 217 16.68 -6.32 2.88
C PHE A 217 16.60 -5.72 4.29
N GLN A 218 15.44 -5.84 4.95
CA GLN A 218 15.20 -5.33 6.30
C GLN A 218 15.51 -3.83 6.46
N THR A 219 15.14 -3.01 5.46
CA THR A 219 15.30 -1.55 5.50
C THR A 219 14.07 -0.86 6.06
N ILE A 220 14.25 0.29 6.73
CA ILE A 220 13.16 1.04 7.36
C ILE A 220 13.26 2.52 6.97
N SER A 221 12.27 3.04 6.26
CA SER A 221 12.14 4.45 5.92
C SER A 221 11.01 5.10 6.73
N GLN A 222 11.32 5.50 7.97
CA GLN A 222 10.32 5.99 8.93
C GLN A 222 10.06 7.51 8.83
N GLY A 223 11.08 8.29 8.47
CA GLY A 223 10.93 9.72 8.28
C GLY A 223 9.98 10.07 7.13
N ASN A 224 9.24 11.17 7.27
CA ASN A 224 8.51 11.71 6.12
C ASN A 224 9.53 12.15 5.05
N TYR A 225 9.28 11.80 3.79
CA TYR A 225 10.17 12.06 2.66
C TYR A 225 11.57 11.44 2.82
N SER A 226 11.71 10.37 3.61
CA SER A 226 13.00 9.69 3.78
C SER A 226 13.20 8.56 2.77
N HIS A 227 14.43 8.10 2.63
CA HIS A 227 14.81 6.98 1.77
C HIS A 227 15.79 6.05 2.50
N ALA A 228 15.49 4.75 2.55
CA ALA A 228 16.39 3.73 3.10
C ALA A 228 16.66 2.62 2.09
N GLU A 229 17.91 2.41 1.72
CA GLU A 229 18.34 1.37 0.78
C GLU A 229 19.44 0.47 1.36
N GLY A 230 19.60 -0.73 0.80
CA GLY A 230 20.66 -1.68 1.20
C GLY A 230 20.19 -2.77 2.16
N THR A 231 20.91 -2.98 3.26
CA THR A 231 20.63 -4.06 4.22
C THR A 231 20.67 -3.57 5.66
N HIS A 232 19.59 -3.78 6.41
CA HIS A 232 19.46 -3.32 7.80
C HIS A 232 19.66 -1.82 7.99
N THR A 233 19.27 -1.01 7.00
CA THR A 233 19.39 0.45 7.08
C THR A 233 18.11 1.10 7.61
N SER A 234 18.23 2.27 8.24
CA SER A 234 17.11 2.95 8.88
C SER A 234 17.15 4.47 8.73
N ALA A 235 16.29 5.03 7.89
CA ALA A 235 16.12 6.46 7.68
C ALA A 235 14.95 7.00 8.53
N LEU A 236 15.26 7.36 9.78
CA LEU A 236 14.29 7.72 10.83
C LEU A 236 13.95 9.21 10.84
N GLY A 237 14.89 10.07 10.46
CA GLY A 237 14.67 11.51 10.38
C GLY A 237 13.86 11.92 9.14
N PRO A 238 13.03 12.99 9.19
CA PRO A 238 12.41 13.52 7.98
C PRO A 238 13.47 13.95 6.96
N TYR A 239 13.22 13.71 5.67
CA TYR A 239 14.17 13.99 4.58
C TYR A 239 15.52 13.27 4.68
N SER A 240 15.66 12.27 5.56
CA SER A 240 16.92 11.54 5.74
C SER A 240 17.12 10.46 4.68
N HIS A 241 18.38 10.07 4.48
CA HIS A 241 18.78 9.00 3.56
C HIS A 241 19.76 8.06 4.24
N THR A 242 19.54 6.75 4.12
CA THR A 242 20.50 5.72 4.53
C THR A 242 20.79 4.73 3.43
N GLU A 243 22.04 4.31 3.32
CA GLU A 243 22.50 3.31 2.35
C GLU A 243 23.59 2.39 2.95
N GLY A 244 23.80 1.23 2.33
CA GLY A 244 24.83 0.26 2.71
C GLY A 244 24.35 -0.84 3.67
N LEU A 245 25.17 -1.21 4.66
CA LEU A 245 24.90 -2.26 5.65
C LEU A 245 24.87 -1.70 7.07
N GLY A 246 23.70 -1.66 7.69
CA GLY A 246 23.54 -1.29 9.10
C GLY A 246 23.55 0.22 9.39
N ALA A 247 23.41 1.09 8.39
CA ALA A 247 23.40 2.56 8.59
C ALA A 247 22.11 3.06 9.26
N THR A 248 22.18 4.07 10.12
CA THR A 248 20.99 4.71 10.71
C THR A 248 21.08 6.23 10.68
N ALA A 249 20.11 6.89 10.03
CA ALA A 249 19.97 8.34 10.01
C ALA A 249 18.81 8.76 10.94
N ARG A 250 19.10 9.52 11.99
CA ARG A 250 18.15 9.91 13.05
C ARG A 250 17.70 11.35 12.92
N LEU A 251 18.56 12.19 12.36
CA LEU A 251 18.33 13.62 12.27
C LEU A 251 17.69 13.99 10.94
N LYS A 252 17.02 15.15 10.94
CA LYS A 252 16.42 15.71 9.73
C LYS A 252 17.47 15.93 8.65
N GLY A 253 17.21 15.46 7.43
CA GLY A 253 18.14 15.63 6.30
C GLY A 253 19.51 14.96 6.47
N GLU A 254 19.66 14.05 7.45
CA GLU A 254 20.90 13.30 7.63
C GLU A 254 21.06 12.29 6.49
N HIS A 255 22.22 12.29 5.85
CA HIS A 255 22.65 11.20 4.98
C HIS A 255 23.63 10.32 5.77
N ALA A 256 23.32 9.03 5.93
CA ALA A 256 24.19 8.08 6.61
C ALA A 256 24.60 6.90 5.71
N PHE A 257 25.87 6.57 5.74
CA PHE A 257 26.47 5.45 5.02
C PHE A 257 27.23 4.56 6.00
N ALA A 258 27.04 3.24 5.88
CA ALA A 258 27.79 2.25 6.63
C ALA A 258 28.11 1.03 5.75
N SER A 259 29.27 0.42 5.97
CA SER A 259 29.66 -0.85 5.31
C SER A 259 29.51 -2.06 6.23
N GLY A 260 28.93 -1.86 7.42
CA GLY A 260 28.83 -2.83 8.49
C GLY A 260 28.53 -2.15 9.82
N TYR A 261 28.47 -2.95 10.87
CA TYR A 261 28.25 -2.52 12.25
C TYR A 261 29.16 -3.36 13.17
N ILE A 262 29.43 -2.87 14.37
CA ILE A 262 30.28 -3.57 15.35
C ILE A 262 29.42 -4.49 16.22
N THR A 263 28.42 -3.92 16.88
CA THR A 263 27.47 -4.54 17.79
C THR A 263 26.03 -4.21 17.39
N ASP A 264 25.75 -2.95 17.08
CA ASP A 264 24.40 -2.42 16.83
C ASP A 264 24.33 -1.62 15.52
N TYR A 265 23.17 -1.57 14.86
CA TYR A 265 23.00 -0.70 13.69
C TYR A 265 23.24 0.78 14.01
N GLY A 266 24.02 1.42 13.14
CA GLY A 266 24.46 2.79 13.22
C GLY A 266 25.52 3.08 14.28
N ASP A 267 26.20 2.05 14.80
CA ASP A 267 27.34 2.22 15.71
C ASP A 267 28.67 2.50 14.99
N ALA A 268 28.79 2.22 13.69
CA ALA A 268 29.97 2.49 12.88
C ALA A 268 29.55 3.04 11.51
N GLN A 269 29.45 4.37 11.41
CA GLN A 269 28.92 5.01 10.19
C GLN A 269 29.53 6.38 9.92
N LEU A 270 29.43 6.81 8.66
CA LEU A 270 29.54 8.19 8.25
C LEU A 270 28.16 8.84 8.30
N SER A 271 28.06 10.05 8.84
CA SER A 271 26.88 10.92 8.76
C SER A 271 27.24 12.26 8.12
N ARG A 272 26.41 12.77 7.22
CA ARG A 272 26.56 14.09 6.60
C ARG A 272 25.30 14.92 6.84
N LEU A 273 25.50 16.16 7.30
CA LEU A 273 24.43 17.10 7.66
C LEU A 273 24.72 18.48 7.07
N SER A 274 23.70 19.14 6.54
CA SER A 274 23.77 20.54 6.11
C SER A 274 23.13 21.44 7.16
N LEU A 275 23.77 22.57 7.46
CA LEU A 275 23.26 23.60 8.36
C LEU A 275 23.20 24.93 7.61
N CYS A 276 22.21 25.76 7.93
CA CYS A 276 22.07 27.07 7.35
C CYS A 276 21.56 28.10 8.37
N GLY A 277 21.81 29.37 8.08
CA GLY A 277 21.31 30.49 8.88
C GLY A 277 21.86 31.83 8.39
N PHE A 278 21.61 32.88 9.16
CA PHE A 278 22.10 34.22 8.87
C PHE A 278 22.45 34.98 10.15
N THR A 279 23.30 35.99 10.00
CA THR A 279 23.62 36.99 11.04
C THR A 279 23.30 38.38 10.52
N GLN A 280 22.89 39.30 11.38
CA GLN A 280 22.62 40.70 11.01
C GLN A 280 23.52 41.70 11.76
N ASP A 281 24.35 41.17 12.65
CA ASP A 281 25.27 41.94 13.49
C ASP A 281 26.56 41.17 13.75
N GLY A 282 27.45 41.78 14.54
CA GLY A 282 28.69 41.15 15.00
C GLY A 282 28.53 40.24 16.22
N ILE A 283 27.32 39.81 16.57
CA ILE A 283 27.07 38.95 17.73
C ILE A 283 27.04 37.47 17.27
N PRO A 284 27.77 36.56 17.94
CA PRO A 284 27.70 35.14 17.62
C PRO A 284 26.27 34.59 17.70
N SER A 285 25.80 34.00 16.60
CA SER A 285 24.46 33.40 16.48
C SER A 285 24.57 31.94 16.06
N GLU A 286 23.68 31.09 16.58
CA GLU A 286 23.62 29.68 16.20
C GLU A 286 22.97 29.50 14.82
N ILE A 287 23.49 28.53 14.06
CA ILE A 287 22.84 28.03 12.84
C ILE A 287 22.47 26.56 12.98
N PHE A 288 21.48 26.11 12.21
CA PHE A 288 20.75 24.88 12.45
C PHE A 288 20.68 24.02 11.20
N ILE A 289 20.40 22.72 11.35
CA ILE A 289 20.08 21.83 10.23
C ILE A 289 18.90 22.40 9.44
N SER A 290 17.87 22.82 10.18
CA SER A 290 16.72 23.54 9.70
C SER A 290 16.35 24.57 10.76
N PRO A 291 16.56 25.87 10.49
CA PRO A 291 16.25 26.93 11.45
C PRO A 291 14.78 26.92 11.88
N PRO A 292 14.49 27.30 13.15
CA PRO A 292 15.42 27.81 14.16
C PRO A 292 15.83 26.79 15.23
N SER A 293 15.57 25.49 15.07
CA SER A 293 15.66 24.55 16.20
C SER A 293 16.33 23.20 15.91
N ASP A 294 16.41 22.75 14.66
CA ASP A 294 16.91 21.40 14.39
C ASP A 294 18.45 21.36 14.54
N ARG A 295 18.92 20.68 15.60
CA ARG A 295 20.33 20.59 15.99
C ARG A 295 20.94 19.24 15.65
N ILE A 296 22.28 19.21 15.61
CA ILE A 296 23.05 17.96 15.61
C ILE A 296 23.05 17.37 17.03
N VAL A 297 21.96 16.70 17.41
CA VAL A 297 21.87 15.98 18.69
C VAL A 297 22.64 14.67 18.56
N LEU A 298 23.56 14.42 19.50
CA LEU A 298 24.40 13.23 19.52
C LEU A 298 23.67 12.05 20.17
N GLU A 299 23.91 10.84 19.70
CA GLU A 299 23.48 9.62 20.38
C GLU A 299 24.24 9.42 21.70
N ASP A 300 23.63 8.72 22.67
CA ASP A 300 24.33 8.30 23.89
C ASP A 300 25.44 7.28 23.56
N ASN A 301 26.53 7.37 24.32
CA ASN A 301 27.74 6.56 24.16
C ASN A 301 28.40 6.71 22.78
N LEU A 302 28.41 7.94 22.24
CA LEU A 302 29.00 8.26 20.95
C LEU A 302 30.36 8.95 21.11
N ALA A 303 31.32 8.55 20.29
CA ALA A 303 32.44 9.40 19.89
C ALA A 303 32.31 9.72 18.40
N ALA A 304 32.48 10.98 18.03
CA ALA A 304 32.42 11.43 16.65
C ALA A 304 33.56 12.39 16.33
N GLY A 305 34.46 11.97 15.44
CA GLY A 305 35.30 12.90 14.72
C GLY A 305 34.45 13.66 13.70
N PHE A 306 34.71 14.94 13.46
CA PHE A 306 33.98 15.69 12.45
C PHE A 306 34.87 16.64 11.64
N CYS A 307 34.45 16.88 10.40
CA CYS A 307 34.98 17.91 9.52
C CYS A 307 33.81 18.76 9.01
N ALA A 308 33.90 20.07 9.24
CA ALA A 308 32.90 21.04 8.82
C ALA A 308 33.49 22.00 7.80
N ARG A 309 32.79 22.20 6.68
CA ARG A 309 33.12 23.19 5.65
C ARG A 309 32.03 24.26 5.64
N ILE A 310 32.40 25.49 5.96
CA ILE A 310 31.47 26.60 6.19
C ILE A 310 31.72 27.68 5.16
N THR A 311 30.69 28.04 4.39
CA THR A 311 30.71 29.14 3.43
C THR A 311 29.78 30.25 3.90
N ALA A 312 30.22 31.49 3.74
CA ALA A 312 29.39 32.66 3.98
C ALA A 312 29.52 33.70 2.89
N HIS A 313 28.47 34.50 2.71
CA HIS A 313 28.52 35.71 1.90
C HIS A 313 27.44 36.72 2.32
N THR A 314 27.63 37.99 1.97
CA THR A 314 26.56 39.00 2.13
C THR A 314 25.51 38.91 1.02
N SER A 315 24.29 39.33 1.35
CA SER A 315 23.27 39.60 0.33
C SER A 315 23.63 40.86 -0.46
N GLY A 316 24.06 40.70 -1.71
CA GLY A 316 24.26 41.81 -2.65
C GLY A 316 25.70 42.07 -3.09
N ASN A 317 26.70 41.48 -2.44
CA ASN A 317 28.09 41.51 -2.90
C ASN A 317 28.76 40.14 -2.74
N LEU A 318 28.94 39.42 -3.84
CA LEU A 318 29.54 38.08 -3.85
C LEU A 318 31.05 38.08 -3.55
N ALA A 319 31.72 39.25 -3.59
CA ALA A 319 33.12 39.38 -3.17
C ALA A 319 33.25 39.48 -1.64
N ASP A 320 32.17 39.83 -0.92
CA ASP A 320 32.14 39.80 0.54
C ASP A 320 31.72 38.40 0.99
N ALA A 321 32.70 37.50 0.99
CA ALA A 321 32.53 36.07 1.23
C ALA A 321 33.57 35.52 2.21
N ALA A 322 33.30 34.33 2.74
CA ALA A 322 34.23 33.60 3.60
C ALA A 322 34.11 32.09 3.40
N PHE A 323 35.21 31.40 3.64
CA PHE A 323 35.26 29.94 3.68
C PHE A 323 36.16 29.47 4.83
N PHE A 324 35.61 28.59 5.66
CA PHE A 324 36.27 28.01 6.83
C PHE A 324 36.22 26.48 6.74
N GLU A 325 37.28 25.84 7.22
CA GLU A 325 37.28 24.41 7.52
C GLU A 325 37.55 24.23 9.02
N ILE A 326 36.70 23.47 9.72
CA ILE A 326 36.86 23.18 11.15
C ILE A 326 36.82 21.67 11.37
N LYS A 327 37.85 21.13 12.01
CA LYS A 327 37.96 19.71 12.39
C LYS A 327 37.95 19.59 13.91
N GLY A 328 37.27 18.58 14.44
CA GLY A 328 37.20 18.36 15.87
C GLY A 328 36.79 16.94 16.25
N LEU A 329 36.80 16.69 17.55
CA LEU A 329 36.27 15.48 18.17
C LEU A 329 35.22 15.90 19.20
N ILE A 330 34.06 15.25 19.17
CA ILE A 330 33.02 15.41 20.18
C ILE A 330 32.62 14.03 20.71
N THR A 331 32.34 13.96 22.01
CA THR A 331 31.88 12.73 22.65
C THR A 331 30.63 12.99 23.46
N ARG A 332 29.79 11.95 23.62
CA ARG A 332 28.65 11.89 24.53
C ARG A 332 28.67 10.54 25.23
N GLY A 333 28.70 10.54 26.56
CA GLY A 333 28.50 9.33 27.37
C GLY A 333 27.01 9.02 27.58
N ALA A 334 26.66 8.52 28.76
CA ALA A 334 25.27 8.28 29.14
C ALA A 334 24.58 9.60 29.54
N GLY A 335 23.98 10.29 28.55
CA GLY A 335 23.14 11.47 28.76
C GLY A 335 23.74 12.80 28.28
N ALA A 336 22.87 13.78 28.07
CA ALA A 336 23.19 15.08 27.48
C ALA A 336 24.28 15.87 28.21
N SER A 337 24.33 15.81 29.54
CA SER A 337 25.30 16.55 30.36
C SER A 337 26.75 16.08 30.18
N SER A 338 26.95 14.88 29.64
CA SER A 338 28.26 14.29 29.40
C SER A 338 28.90 14.72 28.07
N VAL A 339 28.22 15.58 27.29
CA VAL A 339 28.77 16.03 26.01
C VAL A 339 30.02 16.87 26.22
N GLN A 340 31.09 16.47 25.54
CA GLN A 340 32.38 17.14 25.60
C GLN A 340 32.92 17.37 24.20
N LEU A 341 33.19 18.65 23.88
CA LEU A 341 33.90 19.05 22.68
C LEU A 341 35.38 19.21 23.01
N PHE A 342 36.23 18.50 22.28
CA PHE A 342 37.69 18.63 22.38
C PHE A 342 38.18 19.79 21.51
N THR A 343 39.49 20.08 21.57
CA THR A 343 40.08 21.17 20.78
C THR A 343 39.75 21.05 19.30
N CYS A 344 39.14 22.09 18.76
CA CYS A 344 38.87 22.21 17.33
C CYS A 344 40.06 22.87 16.62
N LEU A 345 40.47 22.31 15.49
CA LEU A 345 41.38 22.96 14.56
C LEU A 345 40.56 23.72 13.52
N LYS A 346 40.74 25.05 13.46
CA LYS A 346 40.10 25.92 12.47
C LYS A 346 41.14 26.40 11.46
N THR A 347 40.86 26.17 10.19
CA THR A 347 41.58 26.76 9.06
C THR A 347 40.69 27.82 8.41
N VAL A 348 41.16 29.07 8.43
CA VAL A 348 40.52 30.16 7.68
C VAL A 348 41.09 30.13 6.27
N ILE A 349 40.29 29.70 5.29
CA ILE A 349 40.71 29.68 3.89
C ILE A 349 40.59 31.09 3.30
N HIS A 350 39.47 31.76 3.59
CA HIS A 350 39.25 33.15 3.24
C HIS A 350 38.21 33.78 4.17
N LYS A 351 38.35 35.06 4.47
CA LYS A 351 37.27 35.89 4.99
C LYS A 351 37.45 37.34 4.56
N ALA A 352 36.41 37.92 3.98
CA ALA A 352 36.41 39.31 3.52
C ALA A 352 36.40 40.32 4.68
N SER A 353 35.82 39.95 5.82
CA SER A 353 35.78 40.78 7.02
C SER A 353 36.52 40.11 8.18
N SER A 354 37.27 40.91 8.95
CA SER A 354 38.02 40.40 10.10
C SER A 354 37.11 39.95 11.25
N SER A 355 35.89 40.49 11.37
CA SER A 355 34.92 40.12 12.40
C SER A 355 34.24 38.78 12.13
N TRP A 356 34.25 38.31 10.88
CA TRP A 356 33.58 37.08 10.52
C TRP A 356 34.29 35.88 11.11
N ASP A 357 33.52 35.02 11.77
CA ASP A 357 34.05 33.83 12.41
C ASP A 357 32.99 32.72 12.52
N ALA A 358 33.46 31.48 12.71
CA ALA A 358 32.63 30.31 12.93
C ALA A 358 33.27 29.41 14.00
N ASN A 359 32.50 28.98 15.01
CA ASN A 359 33.00 28.19 16.13
C ASN A 359 32.00 27.12 16.53
N PHE A 360 32.52 25.93 16.83
CA PHE A 360 31.73 24.87 17.43
C PHE A 360 31.76 24.95 18.96
N ALA A 361 30.68 24.52 19.59
CA ALA A 361 30.56 24.37 21.04
C ALA A 361 29.76 23.11 21.39
N ALA A 362 30.04 22.56 22.57
CA ALA A 362 29.21 21.52 23.19
C ALA A 362 27.96 22.14 23.82
N ASP A 363 26.82 21.50 23.63
CA ASP A 363 25.58 21.74 24.37
C ASP A 363 25.33 20.61 25.36
N THR A 364 25.69 20.83 26.62
CA THR A 364 25.48 19.86 27.70
C THR A 364 24.03 19.80 28.18
N VAL A 365 23.15 20.71 27.74
CA VAL A 365 21.73 20.69 28.10
C VAL A 365 20.97 19.75 27.19
N ASN A 366 21.19 19.85 25.87
CA ASN A 366 20.48 19.06 24.87
C ASN A 366 21.31 17.90 24.31
N GLY A 367 22.59 17.82 24.66
CA GLY A 367 23.49 16.78 24.19
C GLY A 367 23.86 16.95 22.71
N ALA A 368 24.13 18.19 22.28
CA ALA A 368 24.28 18.55 20.87
C ALA A 368 25.63 19.20 20.52
N LEU A 369 25.99 19.12 19.24
CA LEU A 369 27.05 19.94 18.64
C LEU A 369 26.43 21.22 18.08
N ILE A 370 26.84 22.38 18.61
CA ILE A 370 26.36 23.70 18.18
C ILE A 370 27.39 24.35 17.27
N LEU A 371 26.94 24.92 16.14
CA LEU A 371 27.73 25.83 15.32
C LEU A 371 27.26 27.27 15.51
N ARG A 372 28.14 28.13 16.03
CA ARG A 372 27.92 29.58 16.11
C ARG A 372 28.73 30.29 15.04
N VAL A 373 28.09 31.22 14.34
CA VAL A 373 28.72 32.09 13.35
C VAL A 373 28.57 33.54 13.76
N THR A 374 29.57 34.35 13.43
CA THR A 374 29.62 35.78 13.76
C THR A 374 29.71 36.56 12.48
N GLY A 375 28.81 37.53 12.29
CA GLY A 375 28.77 38.40 11.13
C GLY A 375 29.45 39.73 11.38
N GLU A 376 28.83 40.79 10.86
CA GLU A 376 29.29 42.15 10.98
C GLU A 376 28.08 43.07 11.16
N THR A 377 28.22 44.09 12.01
CA THR A 377 27.18 45.09 12.26
C THR A 377 26.66 45.69 10.96
N ALA A 378 25.33 45.72 10.80
CA ALA A 378 24.64 46.26 9.62
C ALA A 378 24.87 45.48 8.30
N LYS A 379 25.41 44.25 8.36
CA LYS A 379 25.47 43.33 7.22
C LYS A 379 24.66 42.07 7.48
N THR A 380 23.77 41.73 6.55
CA THR A 380 23.14 40.40 6.52
C THR A 380 24.09 39.43 5.85
N VAL A 381 24.68 38.53 6.63
CA VAL A 381 25.57 37.46 6.14
C VAL A 381 24.81 36.14 6.18
N ARG A 382 24.76 35.43 5.06
CA ARG A 382 24.17 34.10 4.94
C ARG A 382 25.26 33.05 5.11
N TRP A 383 24.94 32.00 5.86
CA TRP A 383 25.88 30.94 6.23
C TRP A 383 25.32 29.59 5.82
N VAL A 384 26.18 28.75 5.24
CA VAL A 384 25.91 27.34 4.98
C VAL A 384 27.10 26.53 5.46
N SER A 385 26.83 25.41 6.13
CA SER A 385 27.85 24.46 6.57
C SER A 385 27.46 23.06 6.16
N VAL A 386 28.42 22.26 5.70
CA VAL A 386 28.28 20.79 5.66
C VAL A 386 29.19 20.21 6.73
N VAL A 387 28.61 19.39 7.60
CA VAL A 387 29.31 18.69 8.68
C VAL A 387 29.30 17.20 8.38
N GLU A 388 30.48 16.63 8.20
CA GLU A 388 30.72 15.20 8.03
C GLU A 388 31.21 14.64 9.36
N MET A 389 30.51 13.63 9.89
CA MET A 389 30.76 13.01 11.19
C MET A 389 31.09 11.53 11.02
N TYR A 390 32.20 11.11 11.59
CA TYR A 390 32.66 9.72 11.63
C TYR A 390 32.33 9.16 13.00
N LYS A 391 31.22 8.43 13.09
CA LYS A 391 30.60 8.00 14.34
C LYS A 391 31.09 6.61 14.76
N ILE A 392 31.41 6.45 16.04
CA ILE A 392 31.64 5.17 16.70
C ILE A 392 30.89 5.10 18.05
N ARG A 393 30.20 3.99 18.34
CA ARG A 393 29.52 3.74 19.63
C ARG A 393 29.92 2.42 20.27
#